data_AF-A0A444RTM0-F1
#
_entry.id   AF-A0A444RTM0-F1
#
_cell.length_a   1.000
_cell.length_b   1.000
_cell.length_c   1.000
_cell.angle_alpha   90.00
_cell.angle_beta   90.00
_cell.angle_gamma   90.00
#
_symmetry.space_group_name_H-M   'P 1'
#
loop_
_entity.id
_entity.type
_entity.pdbx_description
1 polymer ?
#
loop_
_entity_poly.entity_id
_entity_poly.type
_entity_poly.pdbx_seq_one_letter_code
_entity_poly.pdbx_strand_id
1 'polypeptide(L)'
;MELPRYLRRPPIRTFALRPLLIPLPLLAVLTLAVIVVHADVNTALLFSQCHARSRLPSVSWIPGLGAPLCFALSFFQLALASVRSWAVMAVSLSFLAALLTITIVESSRNGSRPNWLLRRLMLLWLVMNLLGGSIIWQLLIVGSFMLQMGREVRFNPTNRRRLRHASSASRSSSSNDEESAALAAAEVEEVEPETESLTAEEALKRKLRRRHLETDADAVAIPDAVALGFVLPSILMLIYNTPATIGLWLLFPIWVSLFRRAAKTAIHSLQPRLIPSRRRRRSSAPSSNGSHRHTLDLESNRPALALVYLVPVVCSLAAHIHWIWSLTRRDDRRDLTKSTITIIEIDMAFMGVTTLYWLLVEAGLKVVLAVLGVTVVLGPGAGVCAGWYLREKAIRKGHEEDVELLYGRQSSGGAEGATSEQTPLLQ
;
A
#
# COMPACT_ATOMS: atom_id res chain seq x y z
N MET A 1 -4.88 -31.85 5.67
CA MET A 1 -4.32 -31.04 6.78
C MET A 1 -4.93 -29.65 6.73
N GLU A 2 -5.80 -29.30 7.67
CA GLU A 2 -6.31 -27.94 7.79
C GLU A 2 -5.22 -27.04 8.38
N LEU A 3 -4.87 -25.94 7.71
CA LEU A 3 -3.94 -24.97 8.28
C LEU A 3 -4.54 -24.38 9.57
N PRO A 4 -3.75 -24.23 10.64
CA PRO A 4 -4.19 -23.61 11.89
C PRO A 4 -4.88 -22.25 11.68
N ARG A 5 -5.92 -21.94 12.49
CA ARG A 5 -6.71 -20.69 12.34
C ARG A 5 -5.87 -19.40 12.36
N TYR A 6 -4.74 -19.39 13.08
CA TYR A 6 -3.81 -18.25 13.13
C TYR A 6 -3.03 -18.04 11.81
N LEU A 7 -2.87 -19.08 11.00
CA LEU A 7 -2.30 -18.98 9.64
C LEU A 7 -3.35 -18.59 8.59
N ARG A 8 -4.64 -18.66 8.96
CA ARG A 8 -5.77 -18.35 8.08
C ARG A 8 -6.20 -16.88 8.20
N ARG A 9 -6.05 -16.27 9.37
CA ARG A 9 -6.34 -14.84 9.62
C ARG A 9 -5.07 -14.01 9.58
N PRO A 10 -5.13 -12.76 9.06
CA PRO A 10 -3.94 -11.91 9.00
C PRO A 10 -3.47 -11.51 10.41
N PRO A 11 -2.14 -11.48 10.66
CA PRO A 11 -1.55 -11.15 11.97
C PRO A 11 -2.06 -9.86 12.60
N ILE A 12 -2.36 -8.83 11.80
CA ILE A 12 -2.86 -7.53 12.30
C ILE A 12 -4.22 -7.64 13.02
N ARG A 13 -4.97 -8.72 12.79
CA ARG A 13 -6.26 -8.98 13.45
C ARG A 13 -6.14 -9.85 14.70
N THR A 14 -5.02 -10.56 14.87
CA THR A 14 -4.80 -11.47 16.00
C THR A 14 -3.87 -10.88 17.04
N PHE A 15 -2.85 -10.11 16.62
CA PHE A 15 -1.84 -9.54 17.50
C PHE A 15 -2.01 -8.04 17.69
N ALA A 16 -1.48 -7.53 18.80
CA ALA A 16 -1.37 -6.09 19.00
C ALA A 16 -0.43 -5.46 17.96
N LEU A 17 -0.67 -4.20 17.59
CA LEU A 17 0.12 -3.51 16.57
C LEU A 17 1.59 -3.30 16.97
N ARG A 18 1.87 -3.08 18.27
CA ARG A 18 3.23 -2.78 18.76
C ARG A 18 4.26 -3.86 18.41
N PRO A 19 4.05 -5.15 18.73
CA PRO A 19 5.01 -6.19 18.36
C PRO A 19 5.17 -6.34 16.84
N LEU A 20 4.11 -6.08 16.05
CA LEU A 20 4.17 -6.11 14.59
C LEU A 20 5.01 -4.97 13.98
N LEU A 21 5.33 -3.92 14.74
CA LEU A 21 6.20 -2.85 14.25
C LEU A 21 7.68 -3.11 14.53
N ILE A 22 8.02 -4.02 15.46
CA ILE A 22 9.41 -4.32 15.87
C ILE A 22 10.28 -4.83 14.72
N PRO A 23 9.78 -5.65 13.77
CA PRO A 23 10.61 -6.12 12.66
C PRO A 23 11.09 -4.99 11.73
N LEU A 24 10.39 -3.85 11.65
CA LEU A 24 10.79 -2.73 10.77
C LEU A 24 12.14 -2.09 11.19
N PRO A 25 12.35 -1.64 12.44
CA PRO A 25 13.65 -1.14 12.88
C PRO A 25 14.74 -2.21 12.90
N LEU A 26 14.40 -3.48 13.15
CA LEU A 26 15.38 -4.57 13.06
C LEU A 26 15.87 -4.75 11.61
N LEU A 27 14.96 -4.72 10.64
CA LEU A 27 15.33 -4.73 9.21
C LEU A 27 16.14 -3.50 8.82
N ALA A 28 15.86 -2.32 9.39
CA ALA A 28 16.63 -1.10 9.12
C ALA A 28 18.07 -1.17 9.64
N VAL A 29 18.24 -1.65 10.88
CA VAL A 29 19.56 -1.88 11.46
C VAL A 29 20.32 -2.93 10.66
N LEU A 30 19.63 -4.03 10.28
CA LEU A 30 20.24 -5.08 9.47
C LEU A 30 20.63 -4.58 8.08
N THR A 31 19.79 -3.76 7.44
CA THR A 31 20.10 -3.14 6.16
C THR A 31 21.37 -2.29 6.28
N LEU A 32 21.44 -1.41 7.28
CA LEU A 32 22.60 -0.56 7.51
C LEU A 32 23.87 -1.40 7.73
N ALA A 33 23.79 -2.44 8.54
CA ALA A 33 24.91 -3.34 8.79
C ALA A 33 25.39 -4.03 7.51
N VAL A 34 24.47 -4.56 6.70
CA VAL A 34 24.81 -5.24 5.44
C VAL A 34 25.40 -4.27 4.43
N ILE A 35 24.84 -3.05 4.29
CA ILE A 35 25.40 -2.02 3.42
C ILE A 35 26.82 -1.65 3.86
N VAL A 36 27.06 -1.45 5.16
CA VAL A 36 28.40 -1.12 5.67
C VAL A 36 29.41 -2.24 5.40
N VAL A 37 29.01 -3.51 5.59
CA VAL A 37 29.89 -4.67 5.33
C VAL A 37 30.24 -4.81 3.85
N HIS A 38 29.32 -4.46 2.95
CA HIS A 38 29.52 -4.57 1.50
C HIS A 38 29.97 -3.26 0.84
N ALA A 39 30.07 -2.17 1.61
CA ALA A 39 30.59 -0.89 1.16
C ALA A 39 32.10 -1.01 0.97
N ASP A 40 32.49 -1.40 -0.23
CA ASP A 40 33.88 -1.57 -0.63
C ASP A 40 34.61 -0.21 -0.73
N VAL A 41 35.94 -0.22 -0.53
CA VAL A 41 36.87 0.92 -0.64
C VAL A 41 36.66 1.65 -1.98
N ASN A 42 36.33 0.90 -3.03
CA ASN A 42 36.01 1.43 -4.36
C ASN A 42 34.88 2.48 -4.35
N THR A 43 33.87 2.33 -3.49
CA THR A 43 32.76 3.28 -3.39
C THR A 43 33.17 4.56 -2.65
N ALA A 44 33.98 4.42 -1.60
CA ALA A 44 34.58 5.56 -0.91
C ALA A 44 35.55 6.34 -1.82
N LEU A 45 36.31 5.62 -2.66
CA LEU A 45 37.23 6.21 -3.62
C LEU A 45 36.47 7.00 -4.71
N LEU A 46 35.31 6.51 -5.15
CA LEU A 46 34.43 7.26 -6.06
C LEU A 46 33.98 8.59 -5.45
N PHE A 47 33.59 8.59 -4.17
CA PHE A 47 33.23 9.82 -3.46
C PHE A 47 34.43 10.76 -3.33
N SER A 48 35.61 10.23 -3.01
CA SER A 48 36.86 10.99 -2.92
C SER A 48 37.23 11.67 -4.24
N GLN A 49 37.08 10.98 -5.38
CA GLN A 49 37.30 11.56 -6.72
C GLN A 49 36.36 12.75 -6.99
N CYS A 50 35.08 12.61 -6.65
CA CYS A 50 34.10 13.69 -6.77
C CYS A 50 34.41 14.87 -5.83
N HIS A 51 34.88 14.59 -4.62
CA HIS A 51 35.29 15.61 -3.66
C HIS A 51 36.56 16.37 -4.12
N ALA A 52 37.52 15.65 -4.71
CA ALA A 52 38.71 16.21 -5.35
C ALA A 52 38.42 16.90 -6.69
N ARG A 53 37.16 16.92 -7.15
CA ARG A 53 36.70 17.53 -8.41
C ARG A 53 37.34 16.93 -9.67
N SER A 54 37.88 15.71 -9.59
CA SER A 54 38.50 15.02 -10.72
C SER A 54 37.47 14.38 -11.67
N ARG A 55 36.20 14.31 -11.23
CA ARG A 55 35.08 13.72 -11.99
C ARG A 55 33.93 14.72 -12.11
N LEU A 56 33.29 14.75 -13.28
CA LEU A 56 32.18 15.66 -13.63
C LEU A 56 32.41 17.11 -13.15
N PRO A 57 33.42 17.83 -13.68
CA PRO A 57 33.85 19.12 -13.15
C PRO A 57 32.75 20.19 -13.20
N SER A 58 31.82 20.12 -14.16
CA SER A 58 30.68 21.05 -14.21
C SER A 58 29.72 20.92 -13.02
N VAL A 59 29.65 19.75 -12.38
CA VAL A 59 28.73 19.45 -11.27
C VAL A 59 29.45 19.56 -9.91
N SER A 60 30.69 19.10 -9.83
CA SER A 60 31.45 19.02 -8.57
C SER A 60 31.82 20.38 -7.97
N TRP A 61 31.73 21.46 -8.74
CA TRP A 61 32.02 22.83 -8.28
C TRP A 61 30.87 23.51 -7.54
N ILE A 62 29.67 22.92 -7.52
CA ILE A 62 28.53 23.49 -6.78
C ILE A 62 28.84 23.43 -5.27
N PRO A 63 28.85 24.57 -4.55
CA PRO A 63 29.20 24.59 -3.13
C PRO A 63 28.21 23.75 -2.31
N GLY A 64 28.74 22.92 -1.41
CA GLY A 64 27.97 22.06 -0.49
C GLY A 64 27.32 20.81 -1.13
N LEU A 65 26.83 20.89 -2.37
CA LEU A 65 26.09 19.81 -3.03
C LEU A 65 26.82 19.15 -4.21
N GLY A 66 27.91 19.74 -4.70
CA GLY A 66 28.61 19.25 -5.89
C GLY A 66 29.19 17.84 -5.74
N ALA A 67 29.87 17.56 -4.63
CA ALA A 67 30.44 16.24 -4.34
C ALA A 67 29.38 15.13 -4.21
N PRO A 68 28.32 15.26 -3.37
CA PRO A 68 27.29 14.22 -3.27
C PRO A 68 26.50 14.04 -4.57
N LEU A 69 26.23 15.12 -5.32
CA LEU A 69 25.55 15.01 -6.61
C LEU A 69 26.44 14.33 -7.66
N CYS A 70 27.73 14.69 -7.75
CA CYS A 70 28.71 14.00 -8.60
C CYS A 70 28.79 12.51 -8.26
N PHE A 71 28.79 12.18 -6.97
CA PHE A 71 28.80 10.79 -6.51
C PHE A 71 27.55 10.04 -6.96
N ALA A 72 26.36 10.59 -6.71
CA ALA A 72 25.10 9.96 -7.12
C ALA A 72 25.03 9.73 -8.63
N LEU A 73 25.38 10.75 -9.44
CA LEU A 73 25.41 10.62 -10.90
C LEU A 73 26.41 9.55 -11.35
N SER A 74 27.63 9.58 -10.81
CA SER A 74 28.67 8.61 -11.18
C SER A 74 28.35 7.19 -10.72
N PHE A 75 27.70 7.05 -9.57
CA PHE A 75 27.26 5.77 -9.02
C PHE A 75 26.28 5.07 -9.96
N PHE A 76 25.23 5.77 -10.41
CA PHE A 76 24.26 5.21 -11.34
C PHE A 76 24.84 5.01 -12.75
N GLN A 77 25.77 5.85 -13.20
CA GLN A 77 26.48 5.59 -14.47
C GLN A 77 27.24 4.27 -14.44
N LEU A 78 27.95 4.01 -13.34
CA LEU A 78 28.72 2.78 -13.15
C LEU A 78 27.83 1.56 -13.00
N ALA A 79 26.67 1.71 -12.35
CA ALA A 79 25.66 0.66 -12.26
C ALA A 79 25.07 0.27 -13.64
N LEU A 80 25.17 1.15 -14.64
CA LEU A 80 24.70 0.90 -16.02
C LEU A 80 25.83 0.56 -17.00
N ALA A 81 27.07 0.39 -16.54
CA ALA A 81 28.23 0.27 -17.41
C ALA A 81 28.40 -1.09 -18.10
N SER A 82 27.61 -2.10 -17.74
CA SER A 82 27.71 -3.46 -18.27
C SER A 82 26.34 -4.00 -18.66
N VAL A 83 26.28 -4.99 -19.56
CA VAL A 83 25.00 -5.60 -19.99
C VAL A 83 24.30 -6.27 -18.82
N ARG A 84 25.05 -6.98 -17.96
CA ARG A 84 24.48 -7.66 -16.80
C ARG A 84 23.96 -6.68 -15.76
N SER A 85 24.70 -5.61 -15.46
CA SER A 85 24.27 -4.60 -14.49
C SER A 85 23.10 -3.77 -15.01
N TRP A 86 23.04 -3.51 -16.32
CA TRP A 86 21.88 -2.90 -16.98
C TRP A 86 20.61 -3.74 -16.76
N ALA A 87 20.70 -5.06 -16.94
CA ALA A 87 19.58 -5.96 -16.73
C ALA A 87 19.10 -5.99 -15.27
N VAL A 88 20.02 -6.02 -14.31
CA VAL A 88 19.69 -5.91 -12.88
C VAL A 88 19.02 -4.57 -12.59
N MET A 89 19.54 -3.47 -13.13
CA MET A 89 18.96 -2.14 -12.92
C MET A 89 17.55 -2.04 -13.54
N ALA A 90 17.31 -2.63 -14.70
CA ALA A 90 15.98 -2.69 -15.32
C ALA A 90 14.97 -3.43 -14.41
N VAL A 91 15.37 -4.56 -13.82
CA VAL A 91 14.52 -5.30 -12.86
C VAL A 91 14.25 -4.45 -11.61
N SER A 92 15.28 -3.82 -11.03
CA SER A 92 15.16 -2.93 -9.89
C SER A 92 14.21 -1.75 -10.15
N LEU A 93 14.33 -1.10 -11.31
CA LEU A 93 13.46 0.00 -11.71
C LEU A 93 12.02 -0.47 -11.90
N SER A 94 11.80 -1.64 -12.52
CA SER A 94 10.45 -2.19 -12.67
C SER A 94 9.79 -2.54 -11.33
N PHE A 95 10.59 -3.02 -10.37
CA PHE A 95 10.14 -3.27 -9.00
C PHE A 95 9.77 -1.96 -8.29
N LEU A 96 10.61 -0.93 -8.39
CA LEU A 96 10.30 0.41 -7.87
C LEU A 96 9.05 1.01 -8.51
N ALA A 97 8.82 0.82 -9.82
CA ALA A 97 7.60 1.27 -10.50
C ALA A 97 6.35 0.64 -9.85
N ALA A 98 6.39 -0.66 -9.56
CA ALA A 98 5.30 -1.36 -8.89
C ALA A 98 5.08 -0.82 -7.47
N LEU A 99 6.15 -0.68 -6.67
CA LEU A 99 6.11 -0.11 -5.32
C LEU A 99 5.56 1.32 -5.31
N LEU A 100 5.99 2.16 -6.25
CA LEU A 100 5.50 3.52 -6.42
C LEU A 100 4.01 3.51 -6.75
N THR A 101 3.58 2.64 -7.67
CA THR A 101 2.17 2.50 -8.04
C THR A 101 1.32 2.12 -6.83
N ILE A 102 1.68 1.06 -6.10
CA ILE A 102 0.88 0.61 -4.95
C ILE A 102 0.84 1.63 -3.82
N THR A 103 1.93 2.36 -3.57
CA THR A 103 1.97 3.37 -2.51
C THR A 103 1.16 4.61 -2.88
N ILE A 104 1.19 5.04 -4.16
CA ILE A 104 0.32 6.11 -4.65
C ILE A 104 -1.14 5.70 -4.54
N VAL A 105 -1.51 4.48 -4.96
CA VAL A 105 -2.86 3.93 -4.82
C VAL A 105 -3.29 3.91 -3.35
N GLU A 106 -2.46 3.40 -2.44
CA GLU A 106 -2.84 3.35 -1.02
C GLU A 106 -2.94 4.76 -0.42
N SER A 107 -2.09 5.71 -0.82
CA SER A 107 -2.16 7.10 -0.35
C SER A 107 -3.37 7.87 -0.88
N SER A 108 -3.93 7.47 -2.04
CA SER A 108 -5.09 8.11 -2.65
C SER A 108 -6.43 7.54 -2.16
N ARG A 109 -6.39 6.54 -1.28
CA ARG A 109 -7.58 6.00 -0.61
C ARG A 109 -8.13 6.97 0.43
N ASN A 110 -9.46 6.99 0.57
CA ASN A 110 -10.15 7.85 1.53
C ASN A 110 -9.68 7.65 2.98
N GLY A 111 -9.34 6.42 3.36
CA GLY A 111 -8.83 6.06 4.69
C GLY A 111 -7.49 6.70 5.03
N SER A 112 -6.69 7.08 4.03
CA SER A 112 -5.32 7.59 4.19
C SER A 112 -5.25 9.09 4.46
N ARG A 113 -6.35 9.83 4.25
CA ARG A 113 -6.49 11.28 4.49
C ARG A 113 -5.98 11.79 5.86
N PRO A 114 -6.28 11.17 7.01
CA PRO A 114 -5.83 11.69 8.30
C PRO A 114 -4.31 11.61 8.47
N ASN A 115 -3.62 10.73 7.76
CA ASN A 115 -2.19 10.54 7.93
C ASN A 115 -1.40 11.64 7.19
N TRP A 116 -0.70 12.50 7.94
CA TRP A 116 0.08 13.60 7.36
C TRP A 116 1.25 13.11 6.50
N LEU A 117 1.91 12.03 6.92
CA LEU A 117 3.07 11.49 6.22
C LEU A 117 2.70 10.99 4.82
N LEU A 118 1.57 10.27 4.71
CA LEU A 118 1.06 9.74 3.44
C LEU A 118 0.57 10.83 2.49
N ARG A 119 0.12 11.98 3.01
CA ARG A 119 -0.16 13.17 2.18
C ARG A 119 1.09 13.74 1.51
N ARG A 120 2.26 13.48 2.08
CA ARG A 120 3.58 13.88 1.54
C ARG A 120 4.37 12.67 1.03
N LEU A 121 3.69 11.64 0.52
CA LEU A 121 4.31 10.41 0.03
C LEU A 121 5.45 10.69 -0.97
N MET A 122 5.24 11.61 -1.93
CA MET A 122 6.28 11.93 -2.92
C MET A 122 7.53 12.59 -2.30
N LEU A 123 7.39 13.28 -1.17
CA LEU A 123 8.55 13.79 -0.42
C LEU A 123 9.32 12.63 0.21
N LEU A 124 8.63 11.63 0.78
CA LEU A 124 9.30 10.43 1.31
C LEU A 124 10.06 9.68 0.22
N TRP A 125 9.46 9.53 -0.97
CA TRP A 125 10.14 8.95 -2.14
C TRP A 125 11.35 9.77 -2.59
N LEU A 126 11.28 11.11 -2.53
CA LEU A 126 12.42 11.98 -2.82
C LEU A 126 13.56 11.79 -1.83
N VAL A 127 13.24 11.79 -0.54
CA VAL A 127 14.24 11.57 0.52
C VAL A 127 14.83 10.17 0.37
N MET A 128 14.02 9.14 0.06
CA MET A 128 14.48 7.78 -0.18
C MET A 128 15.45 7.70 -1.37
N ASN A 129 15.14 8.39 -2.46
CA ASN A 129 15.96 8.37 -3.65
C ASN A 129 17.30 9.12 -3.48
N LEU A 130 17.32 10.19 -2.68
CA LEU A 130 18.51 11.04 -2.48
C LEU A 130 19.40 10.61 -1.31
N LEU A 131 18.81 10.20 -0.19
CA LEU A 131 19.55 9.80 1.02
C LEU A 131 19.80 8.29 1.09
N GLY A 132 19.39 7.55 0.06
CA GLY A 132 19.70 6.14 -0.07
C GLY A 132 18.87 5.28 0.88
N GLY A 133 17.68 4.91 0.42
CA GLY A 133 17.35 3.51 0.44
C GLY A 133 16.32 3.02 1.45
N SER A 134 16.32 1.70 1.57
CA SER A 134 15.33 0.85 2.23
C SER A 134 15.05 1.17 3.69
N ILE A 135 15.93 1.93 4.37
CA ILE A 135 15.67 2.43 5.74
C ILE A 135 14.44 3.34 5.76
N ILE A 136 14.34 4.28 4.80
CA ILE A 136 13.18 5.18 4.69
C ILE A 136 11.94 4.39 4.28
N TRP A 137 12.11 3.42 3.40
CA TRP A 137 11.05 2.50 3.02
C TRP A 137 10.47 1.75 4.23
N GLN A 138 11.32 1.14 5.04
CA GLN A 138 10.96 0.36 6.23
C GLN A 138 10.30 1.21 7.31
N LEU A 139 10.98 2.28 7.73
CA LEU A 139 10.57 3.05 8.92
C LEU A 139 9.46 4.03 8.61
N LEU A 140 9.57 4.77 7.50
CA LEU A 140 8.65 5.87 7.20
C LEU A 140 7.51 5.42 6.31
N ILE A 141 7.79 4.79 5.17
CA ILE A 141 6.73 4.43 4.22
C ILE A 141 5.90 3.27 4.78
N VAL A 142 6.49 2.08 4.94
CA VAL A 142 5.78 0.89 5.44
C VAL A 142 5.27 1.11 6.86
N GLY A 143 6.10 1.67 7.75
CA GLY A 143 5.68 2.00 9.12
C GLY A 143 4.43 2.89 9.17
N SER A 144 4.32 3.90 8.30
CA SER A 144 3.15 4.79 8.27
C SER A 144 1.87 4.08 7.81
N PHE A 145 1.96 3.16 6.85
CA PHE A 145 0.84 2.35 6.38
C PHE A 145 0.38 1.35 7.45
N MET A 146 1.33 0.64 8.09
CA MET A 146 1.01 -0.29 9.18
C MET A 146 0.35 0.44 10.37
N LEU A 147 0.84 1.63 10.72
CA LEU A 147 0.25 2.47 11.77
C LEU A 147 -1.17 2.95 11.41
N GLN A 148 -1.44 3.20 10.13
CA GLN A 148 -2.79 3.53 9.68
C GLN A 148 -3.71 2.31 9.79
N MET A 149 -3.32 1.17 9.23
CA MET A 149 -4.14 -0.04 9.25
C MET A 149 -4.41 -0.53 10.67
N GLY A 150 -3.41 -0.42 11.56
CA GLY A 150 -3.59 -0.74 12.97
C GLY A 150 -4.57 0.20 13.69
N ARG A 151 -4.68 1.47 13.28
CA ARG A 151 -5.71 2.40 13.78
C ARG A 151 -7.10 2.04 13.27
N GLU A 152 -7.21 1.62 12.01
CA GLU A 152 -8.48 1.18 11.41
C GLU A 152 -9.03 -0.08 12.10
N VAL A 153 -8.17 -1.07 12.38
CA VAL A 153 -8.56 -2.29 13.11
C VAL A 153 -8.92 -1.98 14.57
N ARG A 154 -8.18 -1.08 15.24
CA ARG A 154 -8.40 -0.72 16.65
C ARG A 154 -9.58 0.25 16.88
N PHE A 155 -10.24 0.76 15.85
CA PHE A 155 -11.47 1.54 16.01
C PHE A 155 -12.72 0.64 16.24
N ASN A 156 -12.54 -0.68 16.18
CA ASN A 156 -13.60 -1.69 16.35
C ASN A 156 -13.95 -2.16 17.81
N PRO A 157 -13.17 -1.91 18.89
CA PRO A 157 -13.52 -2.36 20.24
C PRO A 157 -14.50 -1.42 20.96
N THR A 158 -14.64 -0.16 20.53
CA THR A 158 -15.60 0.79 21.11
C THR A 158 -17.05 0.40 20.79
N ASN A 159 -17.30 -0.19 19.61
CA ASN A 159 -18.59 -0.80 19.30
C ASN A 159 -18.86 -2.04 20.16
N ARG A 160 -17.84 -2.87 20.46
CA ARG A 160 -17.98 -4.01 21.39
C ARG A 160 -18.37 -3.58 22.81
N ARG A 161 -17.87 -2.45 23.32
CA ARG A 161 -18.25 -1.94 24.65
C ARG A 161 -19.65 -1.31 24.64
N ARG A 162 -20.02 -0.53 23.62
CA ARG A 162 -21.39 0.03 23.52
C ARG A 162 -22.45 -1.05 23.35
N LEU A 163 -22.17 -2.11 22.59
CA LEU A 163 -23.08 -3.26 22.43
C LEU A 163 -23.22 -4.09 23.71
N ARG A 164 -22.14 -4.25 24.50
CA ARG A 164 -22.24 -4.87 25.84
C ARG A 164 -23.06 -4.04 26.81
N HIS A 165 -22.96 -2.70 26.75
CA HIS A 165 -23.77 -1.84 27.61
C HIS A 165 -25.24 -1.78 27.19
N ALA A 166 -25.55 -1.86 25.89
CA ALA A 166 -26.94 -1.99 25.42
C ALA A 166 -27.56 -3.36 25.79
N SER A 167 -26.78 -4.44 25.71
CA SER A 167 -27.18 -5.79 26.14
C SER A 167 -27.29 -5.94 27.66
N SER A 168 -26.49 -5.18 28.44
CA SER A 168 -26.61 -5.17 29.90
C SER A 168 -27.75 -4.27 30.38
N ALA A 169 -28.04 -3.18 29.68
CA ALA A 169 -29.18 -2.30 30.00
C ALA A 169 -30.53 -2.98 29.74
N SER A 170 -30.62 -3.84 28.71
CA SER A 170 -31.78 -4.69 28.45
C SER A 170 -31.91 -5.89 29.41
N ARG A 171 -30.85 -6.25 30.13
CA ARG A 171 -30.89 -7.30 31.17
C ARG A 171 -31.09 -6.76 32.59
N SER A 172 -30.89 -5.46 32.82
CA SER A 172 -31.11 -4.84 34.13
C SER A 172 -32.52 -4.32 34.35
N SER A 173 -33.44 -4.48 33.39
CA SER A 173 -34.85 -4.12 33.53
C SER A 173 -35.76 -5.30 33.93
N SER A 174 -35.19 -6.41 34.44
CA SER A 174 -35.95 -7.62 34.79
C SER A 174 -35.81 -8.04 36.26
N SER A 175 -35.71 -7.09 37.20
CA SER A 175 -35.84 -7.41 38.62
C SER A 175 -36.77 -6.42 39.32
N ASN A 176 -38.00 -6.90 39.52
CA ASN A 176 -38.94 -6.62 40.59
C ASN A 176 -39.47 -5.18 40.73
N ASP A 177 -40.71 -4.98 40.30
CA ASP A 177 -41.80 -4.49 41.16
C ASP A 177 -43.15 -4.84 40.49
N GLU A 178 -43.82 -5.87 41.02
CA GLU A 178 -45.14 -6.36 40.61
C GLU A 178 -46.26 -5.44 41.13
N GLU A 179 -46.43 -4.22 40.62
CA GLU A 179 -47.71 -3.50 40.79
C GLU A 179 -47.90 -2.31 39.84
N SER A 180 -47.74 -2.51 38.53
CA SER A 180 -48.11 -1.49 37.52
C SER A 180 -48.40 -2.10 36.13
N ALA A 181 -48.96 -3.30 36.09
CA ALA A 181 -49.30 -3.99 34.84
C ALA A 181 -50.73 -3.67 34.41
N ALA A 182 -50.97 -2.45 33.89
CA ALA A 182 -52.21 -2.15 33.16
C ALA A 182 -52.14 -1.02 32.10
N LEU A 183 -51.01 -0.31 31.94
CA LEU A 183 -50.96 0.86 31.04
C LEU A 183 -49.75 0.91 30.09
N ALA A 184 -48.98 -0.17 29.93
CA ALA A 184 -47.84 -0.21 29.01
C ALA A 184 -47.98 -1.30 27.93
N ALA A 185 -49.17 -1.43 27.36
CA ALA A 185 -49.42 -2.27 26.18
C ALA A 185 -49.17 -1.52 24.85
N ALA A 186 -48.21 -0.59 24.82
CA ALA A 186 -47.76 0.07 23.60
C ALA A 186 -46.25 0.27 23.70
N GLU A 187 -45.52 -0.13 22.65
CA GLU A 187 -44.06 -0.07 22.50
C GLU A 187 -43.26 -1.23 23.10
N VAL A 188 -43.66 -2.46 22.78
CA VAL A 188 -42.65 -3.47 22.42
C VAL A 188 -42.52 -3.40 20.90
N GLU A 189 -41.66 -2.50 20.43
CA GLU A 189 -41.21 -2.50 19.05
C GLU A 189 -40.38 -3.77 18.88
N GLU A 190 -40.98 -4.81 18.29
CA GLU A 190 -40.24 -5.90 17.67
C GLU A 190 -39.25 -5.25 16.70
N VAL A 191 -37.96 -5.20 17.09
CA VAL A 191 -36.90 -4.76 16.19
C VAL A 191 -36.81 -5.83 15.10
N GLU A 192 -37.55 -5.61 14.02
CA GLU A 192 -37.57 -6.50 12.87
C GLU A 192 -36.13 -6.76 12.38
N PRO A 193 -35.82 -7.99 11.93
CA PRO A 193 -34.49 -8.36 11.44
C PRO A 193 -34.00 -7.45 10.29
N GLU A 194 -34.91 -6.77 9.60
CA GLU A 194 -34.59 -5.77 8.58
C GLU A 194 -33.79 -4.59 9.14
N THR A 195 -34.15 -4.07 10.32
CA THR A 195 -33.47 -2.90 10.92
C THR A 195 -32.04 -3.22 11.40
N GLU A 196 -31.79 -4.40 11.97
CA GLU A 196 -30.42 -4.84 12.32
C GLU A 196 -29.57 -5.11 11.07
N SER A 197 -30.14 -5.74 10.03
CA SER A 197 -29.44 -6.02 8.77
C SER A 197 -29.00 -4.73 8.05
N LEU A 198 -29.80 -3.67 8.12
CA LEU A 198 -29.49 -2.34 7.60
C LEU A 198 -28.27 -1.74 8.31
N THR A 199 -28.12 -1.93 9.63
CA THR A 199 -26.95 -1.41 10.36
C THR A 199 -25.65 -2.17 10.05
N ALA A 200 -25.73 -3.49 9.85
CA ALA A 200 -24.60 -4.34 9.47
C ALA A 200 -24.08 -3.99 8.07
N GLU A 201 -25.00 -3.85 7.11
CA GLU A 201 -24.70 -3.47 5.75
C GLU A 201 -24.11 -2.05 5.69
N GLU A 202 -24.64 -1.10 6.46
CA GLU A 202 -24.08 0.24 6.57
C GLU A 202 -22.66 0.25 7.16
N ALA A 203 -22.40 -0.56 8.19
CA ALA A 203 -21.08 -0.68 8.78
C ALA A 203 -20.06 -1.25 7.78
N LEU A 204 -20.45 -2.26 7.00
CA LEU A 204 -19.66 -2.81 5.91
C LEU A 204 -19.38 -1.76 4.83
N LYS A 205 -20.43 -1.07 4.35
CA LYS A 205 -20.34 0.01 3.36
C LYS A 205 -19.38 1.11 3.81
N ARG A 206 -19.39 1.51 5.09
CA ARG A 206 -18.46 2.51 5.64
C ARG A 206 -17.00 2.02 5.63
N LYS A 207 -16.76 0.76 5.98
CA LYS A 207 -15.41 0.15 5.90
C LYS A 207 -14.91 0.11 4.46
N LEU A 208 -15.75 -0.36 3.53
CA LEU A 208 -15.41 -0.44 2.10
C LEU A 208 -15.16 0.96 1.50
N ARG A 209 -15.98 1.97 1.84
CA ARG A 209 -15.81 3.35 1.36
C ARG A 209 -14.45 3.97 1.73
N ARG A 210 -13.85 3.56 2.86
CA ARG A 210 -12.49 4.00 3.23
C ARG A 210 -11.42 3.46 2.28
N ARG A 211 -11.68 2.34 1.61
CA ARG A 211 -10.78 1.71 0.62
C ARG A 211 -10.98 2.22 -0.81
N HIS A 212 -12.06 2.97 -1.06
CA HIS A 212 -12.27 3.63 -2.35
C HIS A 212 -11.22 4.71 -2.58
N LEU A 213 -10.90 4.92 -3.86
CA LEU A 213 -10.13 6.07 -4.31
C LEU A 213 -10.90 7.36 -4.02
N GLU A 214 -10.16 8.40 -3.66
CA GLU A 214 -10.75 9.70 -3.33
C GLU A 214 -11.52 10.32 -4.50
N THR A 215 -10.96 10.17 -5.71
CA THR A 215 -11.54 10.69 -6.94
C THR A 215 -11.46 9.65 -8.04
N ASP A 216 -12.49 9.56 -8.88
CA ASP A 216 -12.46 8.71 -10.08
C ASP A 216 -11.29 9.07 -11.02
N ALA A 217 -10.89 10.34 -11.02
CA ALA A 217 -9.72 10.84 -11.76
C ALA A 217 -8.40 10.18 -11.32
N ASP A 218 -8.31 9.63 -10.10
CA ASP A 218 -7.14 8.90 -9.65
C ASP A 218 -6.90 7.61 -10.44
N ALA A 219 -7.94 6.99 -11.00
CA ALA A 219 -7.77 5.79 -11.81
C ALA A 219 -6.88 6.05 -13.04
N VAL A 220 -6.97 7.24 -13.63
CA VAL A 220 -6.19 7.64 -14.82
C VAL A 220 -4.92 8.40 -14.43
N ALA A 221 -5.02 9.32 -13.46
CA ALA A 221 -3.88 10.15 -13.07
C ALA A 221 -2.72 9.36 -12.43
N ILE A 222 -3.00 8.21 -11.80
CA ILE A 222 -1.96 7.36 -11.20
C ILE A 222 -1.09 6.68 -12.29
N PRO A 223 -1.65 5.89 -13.23
CA PRO A 223 -0.85 5.25 -14.27
C PRO A 223 -0.13 6.27 -15.16
N ASP A 224 -0.77 7.40 -15.49
CA ASP A 224 -0.12 8.48 -16.25
C ASP A 224 1.10 9.05 -15.52
N ALA A 225 0.96 9.32 -14.22
CA ALA A 225 2.04 9.85 -13.41
C ALA A 225 3.20 8.86 -13.25
N VAL A 226 2.92 7.56 -13.14
CA VAL A 226 3.96 6.52 -13.06
C VAL A 226 4.64 6.36 -14.43
N ALA A 227 3.87 6.29 -15.52
CA ALA A 227 4.40 6.13 -16.86
C ALA A 227 5.29 7.32 -17.27
N LEU A 228 4.80 8.55 -17.14
CA LEU A 228 5.52 9.75 -17.58
C LEU A 228 6.53 10.25 -16.54
N GLY A 229 6.20 10.13 -15.25
CA GLY A 229 7.02 10.68 -14.18
C GLY A 229 8.14 9.76 -13.71
N PHE A 230 8.02 8.44 -13.92
CA PHE A 230 9.01 7.46 -13.46
C PHE A 230 9.53 6.57 -14.59
N VAL A 231 8.64 5.89 -15.31
CA VAL A 231 9.05 4.89 -16.32
C VAL A 231 9.78 5.55 -17.49
N LEU A 232 9.26 6.66 -18.03
CA LEU A 232 9.90 7.37 -19.14
C LEU A 232 11.31 7.88 -18.77
N PRO A 233 11.52 8.61 -17.65
CA PRO A 233 12.88 8.96 -17.20
C PRO A 233 13.79 7.74 -16.98
N SER A 234 13.23 6.63 -16.49
CA SER A 234 13.97 5.38 -16.29
C SER A 234 14.46 4.79 -17.62
N ILE A 235 13.61 4.77 -18.64
CA ILE A 235 13.97 4.31 -19.99
C ILE A 235 15.05 5.22 -20.60
N LEU A 236 14.89 6.54 -20.49
CA LEU A 236 15.89 7.50 -20.98
C LEU A 236 17.25 7.31 -20.30
N MET A 237 17.25 7.08 -18.98
CA MET A 237 18.45 6.76 -18.22
C MET A 237 19.12 5.47 -18.70
N LEU A 238 18.32 4.41 -18.92
CA LEU A 238 18.82 3.11 -19.39
C LEU A 238 19.39 3.17 -20.81
N ILE A 239 18.79 3.95 -21.72
CA ILE A 239 19.22 4.02 -23.12
C ILE A 239 20.48 4.89 -23.29
N TYR A 240 20.47 6.10 -22.71
CA TYR A 240 21.51 7.09 -22.99
C TYR A 240 22.68 7.05 -22.00
N ASN A 241 22.46 6.58 -20.76
CA ASN A 241 23.47 6.53 -19.70
C ASN A 241 24.32 7.83 -19.57
N THR A 242 23.67 8.99 -19.71
CA THR A 242 24.34 10.29 -19.56
C THR A 242 24.06 10.87 -18.16
N PRO A 243 24.95 11.73 -17.61
CA PRO A 243 24.71 12.35 -16.32
C PRO A 243 23.42 13.19 -16.30
N ALA A 244 23.05 13.79 -17.45
CA ALA A 244 21.80 14.52 -17.60
C ALA A 244 20.57 13.61 -17.43
N THR A 245 20.54 12.45 -18.10
CA THR A 245 19.42 11.51 -18.01
C THR A 245 19.28 10.87 -16.63
N ILE A 246 20.40 10.62 -15.94
CA ILE A 246 20.39 10.15 -14.54
C ILE A 246 19.91 11.26 -13.61
N GLY A 247 20.38 12.50 -13.78
CA GLY A 247 19.91 13.64 -13.01
C GLY A 247 18.41 13.89 -13.18
N LEU A 248 17.90 13.75 -14.41
CA LEU A 248 16.47 13.81 -14.71
C LEU A 248 15.69 12.72 -13.97
N TRP A 249 16.21 11.48 -13.96
CA TRP A 249 15.62 10.36 -13.25
C TRP A 249 15.69 10.53 -11.73
N LEU A 250 16.76 11.08 -11.16
CA LEU A 250 16.88 11.31 -9.71
C LEU A 250 15.76 12.21 -9.14
N LEU A 251 15.18 13.05 -10.00
CA LEU A 251 14.06 13.94 -9.67
C LEU A 251 12.68 13.33 -9.98
N PHE A 252 12.58 12.03 -10.29
CA PHE A 252 11.31 11.35 -10.58
C PHE A 252 10.19 11.66 -9.57
N PRO A 253 10.42 11.80 -8.25
CA PRO A 253 9.32 12.05 -7.32
C PRO A 253 8.67 13.42 -7.56
N ILE A 254 9.44 14.38 -8.07
CA ILE A 254 8.94 15.70 -8.48
C ILE A 254 8.12 15.54 -9.77
N TRP A 255 8.64 14.83 -10.77
CA TRP A 255 7.95 14.59 -12.05
C TRP A 255 6.63 13.85 -11.86
N VAL A 256 6.60 12.77 -11.08
CA VAL A 256 5.38 12.01 -10.75
C VAL A 256 4.36 12.91 -10.05
N SER A 257 4.78 13.74 -9.10
CA SER A 257 3.89 14.70 -8.44
C SER A 257 3.30 15.72 -9.42
N LEU A 258 4.14 16.26 -10.32
CA LEU A 258 3.75 17.23 -11.34
C LEU A 258 2.74 16.63 -12.32
N PHE A 259 3.07 15.48 -12.93
CA PHE A 259 2.19 14.80 -13.89
C PHE A 259 0.88 14.35 -13.26
N ARG A 260 0.90 13.88 -12.01
CA ARG A 260 -0.33 13.52 -11.30
C ARG A 260 -1.24 14.73 -11.10
N ARG A 261 -0.69 15.88 -10.72
CA ARG A 261 -1.46 17.14 -10.58
C ARG A 261 -1.98 17.62 -11.94
N ALA A 262 -1.12 17.60 -12.97
CA ALA A 262 -1.48 18.00 -14.32
C ALA A 262 -2.61 17.13 -14.88
N ALA A 263 -2.53 15.80 -14.75
CA ALA A 263 -3.56 14.87 -15.18
C ALA A 263 -4.89 15.13 -14.47
N LYS A 264 -4.88 15.33 -13.14
CA LYS A 264 -6.10 15.69 -12.40
C LYS A 264 -6.71 17.01 -12.89
N THR A 265 -5.89 18.03 -13.08
CA THR A 265 -6.36 19.33 -13.58
C THR A 265 -6.92 19.22 -14.99
N ALA A 266 -6.27 18.46 -15.87
CA ALA A 266 -6.73 18.20 -17.23
C ALA A 266 -8.07 17.45 -17.26
N ILE A 267 -8.23 16.41 -16.44
CA ILE A 267 -9.48 15.66 -16.35
C ILE A 267 -10.61 16.59 -15.87
N HIS A 268 -10.38 17.39 -14.82
CA HIS A 268 -11.39 18.31 -14.32
C HIS A 268 -11.73 19.45 -15.30
N SER A 269 -10.77 19.91 -16.12
CA SER A 269 -11.01 20.96 -17.12
C SER A 269 -11.66 20.44 -18.40
N LEU A 270 -11.41 19.17 -18.77
CA LEU A 270 -12.00 18.51 -19.95
C LEU A 270 -13.39 17.93 -19.68
N GLN A 271 -13.69 17.54 -18.44
CA GLN A 271 -14.99 17.01 -18.03
C GLN A 271 -16.20 17.90 -18.41
N PRO A 272 -16.19 19.23 -18.24
CA PRO A 272 -17.29 20.08 -18.70
C PRO A 272 -17.40 20.19 -20.23
N ARG A 273 -16.33 19.91 -20.99
CA ARG A 273 -16.32 19.99 -22.46
C ARG A 273 -16.80 18.70 -23.13
N LEU A 274 -16.47 17.55 -22.55
CA LEU A 274 -16.80 16.24 -23.12
C LEU A 274 -18.21 15.73 -22.73
N ILE A 275 -18.76 16.20 -21.60
CA ILE A 275 -20.10 15.78 -21.15
C ILE A 275 -20.93 17.04 -20.78
N PRO A 276 -21.57 17.69 -21.77
CA PRO A 276 -22.45 18.85 -21.51
C PRO A 276 -23.73 18.50 -20.74
N SER A 277 -24.09 17.22 -20.62
CA SER A 277 -25.50 16.80 -20.55
C SER A 277 -25.91 15.96 -19.32
N ARG A 278 -25.22 16.07 -18.18
CA ARG A 278 -25.69 15.41 -16.92
C ARG A 278 -25.99 16.34 -15.75
N ARG A 279 -25.84 17.66 -15.90
CA ARG A 279 -26.13 18.63 -14.82
C ARG A 279 -27.58 19.15 -14.76
N ARG A 280 -28.43 18.86 -15.74
CA ARG A 280 -29.75 19.53 -15.85
C ARG A 280 -30.99 18.69 -15.48
N ARG A 281 -30.85 17.43 -15.03
CA ARG A 281 -32.02 16.55 -14.76
C ARG A 281 -32.13 15.96 -13.35
N ARG A 282 -31.34 16.43 -12.38
CA ARG A 282 -31.40 15.95 -10.98
C ARG A 282 -31.38 17.08 -9.94
N SER A 283 -31.83 18.26 -10.33
CA SER A 283 -32.09 19.39 -9.43
C SER A 283 -33.50 19.31 -8.86
N SER A 284 -33.78 18.25 -8.11
CA SER A 284 -35.00 18.11 -7.29
C SER A 284 -34.74 17.17 -6.11
N ALA A 285 -33.71 17.48 -5.33
CA ALA A 285 -33.59 17.10 -3.93
C ALA A 285 -32.58 18.05 -3.25
N PRO A 286 -33.00 18.92 -2.33
CA PRO A 286 -32.08 19.77 -1.58
C PRO A 286 -31.50 18.95 -0.42
N SER A 287 -30.28 18.42 -0.58
CA SER A 287 -29.50 17.93 0.55
C SER A 287 -28.20 18.73 0.68
N SER A 288 -28.05 19.34 1.83
CA SER A 288 -26.98 20.24 2.29
C SER A 288 -25.55 19.78 1.98
N ASN A 289 -24.74 20.73 1.49
CA ASN A 289 -23.30 20.86 1.67
C ASN A 289 -22.42 19.61 1.52
N GLY A 290 -22.06 19.31 0.28
CA GLY A 290 -20.90 18.48 -0.03
C GLY A 290 -20.70 18.37 -1.53
N SER A 291 -19.61 18.93 -2.04
CA SER A 291 -19.14 18.68 -3.41
C SER A 291 -19.17 17.16 -3.68
N HIS A 292 -20.06 16.69 -4.57
CA HIS A 292 -20.14 15.29 -4.99
C HIS A 292 -18.85 14.91 -5.73
N ARG A 293 -17.78 14.60 -4.98
CA ARG A 293 -16.64 13.82 -5.47
C ARG A 293 -17.11 12.37 -5.51
N HIS A 294 -17.33 11.84 -6.71
CA HIS A 294 -17.52 10.41 -6.89
C HIS A 294 -16.22 9.70 -6.47
N THR A 295 -16.38 8.75 -5.55
CA THR A 295 -15.30 7.88 -5.07
C THR A 295 -15.35 6.58 -5.86
N LEU A 296 -14.23 6.12 -6.38
CA LEU A 296 -14.18 4.91 -7.19
C LEU A 296 -13.76 3.69 -6.37
N ASP A 297 -14.52 2.61 -6.49
CA ASP A 297 -14.07 1.28 -6.11
C ASP A 297 -13.21 0.67 -7.22
N LEU A 298 -11.88 0.78 -7.09
CA LEU A 298 -10.92 0.28 -8.07
C LEU A 298 -11.07 -1.22 -8.34
N GLU A 299 -11.34 -2.03 -7.32
CA GLU A 299 -11.35 -3.49 -7.44
C GLU A 299 -12.61 -4.02 -8.12
N SER A 300 -13.72 -3.26 -8.01
CA SER A 300 -14.95 -3.57 -8.75
C SER A 300 -14.81 -3.25 -10.25
N ASN A 301 -13.93 -2.29 -10.59
CA ASN A 301 -13.81 -1.76 -11.93
C ASN A 301 -12.59 -2.34 -12.66
N ARG A 302 -12.77 -3.50 -13.29
CA ARG A 302 -11.70 -4.23 -14.02
C ARG A 302 -10.87 -3.37 -14.98
N PRO A 303 -11.44 -2.50 -15.85
CA PRO A 303 -10.62 -1.68 -16.74
C PRO A 303 -9.76 -0.66 -15.98
N ALA A 304 -10.28 -0.04 -14.91
CA ALA A 304 -9.50 0.87 -14.09
C ALA A 304 -8.37 0.13 -13.35
N LEU A 305 -8.66 -1.06 -12.83
CA LEU A 305 -7.67 -1.92 -12.19
C LEU A 305 -6.55 -2.30 -13.18
N ALA A 306 -6.92 -2.74 -14.38
CA ALA A 306 -5.98 -3.08 -15.42
C ALA A 306 -5.12 -1.86 -15.80
N LEU A 307 -5.73 -0.70 -16.02
CA LEU A 307 -5.02 0.54 -16.36
C LEU A 307 -3.94 0.89 -15.33
N VAL A 308 -4.26 0.80 -14.04
CA VAL A 308 -3.34 1.14 -12.94
C VAL A 308 -2.13 0.19 -12.89
N TYR A 309 -2.35 -1.11 -13.09
CA TYR A 309 -1.29 -2.13 -12.90
C TYR A 309 -0.61 -2.59 -14.20
N LEU A 310 -1.15 -2.27 -15.38
CA LEU A 310 -0.63 -2.75 -16.65
C LEU A 310 0.82 -2.32 -16.89
N VAL A 311 1.11 -1.03 -16.73
CA VAL A 311 2.44 -0.46 -16.98
C VAL A 311 3.53 -1.15 -16.13
N PRO A 312 3.44 -1.20 -14.79
CA PRO A 312 4.48 -1.85 -13.98
C PRO A 312 4.58 -3.37 -14.25
N VAL A 313 3.46 -4.05 -14.56
CA VAL A 313 3.48 -5.49 -14.88
C VAL A 313 4.23 -5.76 -16.19
N VAL A 314 3.92 -4.99 -17.25
CA VAL A 314 4.60 -5.13 -18.55
C VAL A 314 6.08 -4.80 -18.44
N CYS A 315 6.44 -3.73 -17.72
CA CYS A 315 7.84 -3.39 -17.45
C CYS A 315 8.56 -4.48 -16.66
N SER A 316 7.90 -5.07 -15.65
CA SER A 316 8.46 -6.17 -14.86
C SER A 316 8.73 -7.41 -15.71
N LEU A 317 7.76 -7.81 -16.55
CA LEU A 317 7.92 -8.97 -17.41
C LEU A 317 9.06 -8.77 -18.42
N ALA A 318 9.11 -7.61 -19.07
CA ALA A 318 10.17 -7.29 -20.03
C ALA A 318 11.56 -7.27 -19.36
N ALA A 319 11.67 -6.63 -18.19
CA ALA A 319 12.91 -6.59 -17.43
C ALA A 319 13.35 -7.99 -16.94
N HIS A 320 12.40 -8.82 -16.49
CA HIS A 320 12.66 -10.18 -16.02
C HIS A 320 13.15 -11.09 -17.14
N ILE A 321 12.51 -11.03 -18.31
CA ILE A 321 12.96 -11.76 -19.51
C ILE A 321 14.37 -11.33 -19.89
N HIS A 322 14.64 -10.02 -19.89
CA HIS A 322 15.96 -9.49 -20.21
C HIS A 322 17.03 -9.92 -19.18
N TRP A 323 16.69 -9.95 -17.89
CA TRP A 323 17.56 -10.44 -16.84
C TRP A 323 17.89 -11.92 -17.01
N ILE A 324 16.89 -12.78 -17.25
CA ILE A 324 17.11 -14.22 -17.53
C ILE A 324 18.03 -14.39 -18.75
N TRP A 325 17.77 -13.64 -19.82
CA TRP A 325 18.62 -13.67 -21.00
C TRP A 325 20.06 -13.23 -20.68
N SER A 326 20.24 -12.19 -19.86
CA SER A 326 21.58 -11.70 -19.47
C SER A 326 22.40 -12.75 -18.71
N LEU A 327 21.76 -13.70 -17.99
CA LEU A 327 22.45 -14.79 -17.30
C LEU A 327 23.14 -15.76 -18.26
N THR A 328 22.72 -15.81 -19.52
CA THR A 328 23.34 -16.64 -20.57
C THR A 328 24.63 -16.01 -21.12
N ARG A 329 24.91 -14.74 -20.80
CA ARG A 329 26.09 -14.01 -21.25
C ARG A 329 27.21 -14.07 -20.21
N ARG A 330 28.46 -13.96 -20.67
CA ARG A 330 29.64 -13.90 -19.81
C ARG A 330 29.60 -12.62 -18.98
N ASP A 331 30.00 -12.70 -17.71
CA ASP A 331 30.01 -11.54 -16.81
C ASP A 331 31.06 -10.51 -17.29
N ASP A 332 30.57 -9.34 -17.69
CA ASP A 332 31.34 -8.21 -18.23
C ASP A 332 31.55 -7.10 -17.19
N ARG A 333 31.07 -7.31 -15.95
CA ARG A 333 31.15 -6.31 -14.88
C ARG A 333 32.58 -6.11 -14.39
N ARG A 334 33.03 -4.85 -14.39
CA ARG A 334 34.25 -4.40 -13.69
C ARG A 334 34.02 -4.32 -12.18
N ASP A 335 35.07 -4.30 -11.39
CA ASP A 335 34.97 -4.35 -9.92
C ASP A 335 34.15 -3.17 -9.36
N LEU A 336 34.36 -1.94 -9.83
CA LEU A 336 33.52 -0.80 -9.45
C LEU A 336 32.02 -0.98 -9.83
N THR A 337 31.73 -1.60 -10.96
CA THR A 337 30.36 -1.91 -11.37
C THR A 337 29.75 -3.00 -10.49
N LYS A 338 30.54 -4.01 -10.09
CA LYS A 338 30.10 -5.05 -9.14
C LYS A 338 29.78 -4.44 -7.77
N SER A 339 30.63 -3.57 -7.23
CA SER A 339 30.38 -2.96 -5.91
C SER A 339 29.14 -2.05 -5.93
N THR A 340 28.97 -1.24 -6.98
CA THR A 340 27.79 -0.36 -7.11
C THR A 340 26.49 -1.16 -7.29
N ILE A 341 26.47 -2.17 -8.16
CA ILE A 341 25.25 -2.97 -8.37
C ILE A 341 24.91 -3.84 -7.15
N THR A 342 25.91 -4.34 -6.41
CA THR A 342 25.69 -5.13 -5.19
C THR A 342 24.97 -4.29 -4.12
N ILE A 343 25.34 -3.02 -3.96
CA ILE A 343 24.65 -2.11 -3.03
C ILE A 343 23.18 -1.91 -3.45
N ILE A 344 22.91 -1.74 -4.75
CA ILE A 344 21.54 -1.62 -5.26
C ILE A 344 20.75 -2.92 -5.01
N GLU A 345 21.33 -4.07 -5.29
CA GLU A 345 20.70 -5.38 -5.08
C GLU A 345 20.35 -5.60 -3.60
N ILE A 346 21.27 -5.29 -2.68
CA ILE A 346 21.03 -5.33 -1.24
C ILE A 346 19.84 -4.44 -0.87
N ASP A 347 19.83 -3.19 -1.33
CA ASP A 347 18.77 -2.25 -1.00
C ASP A 347 17.40 -2.73 -1.51
N MET A 348 17.33 -3.19 -2.77
CA MET A 348 16.12 -3.73 -3.37
C MET A 348 15.65 -5.00 -2.66
N ALA A 349 16.56 -5.87 -2.25
CA ALA A 349 16.23 -7.08 -1.50
C ALA A 349 15.58 -6.73 -0.14
N PHE A 350 16.15 -5.77 0.60
CA PHE A 350 15.57 -5.31 1.86
C PHE A 350 14.23 -4.60 1.68
N MET A 351 14.05 -3.80 0.61
CA MET A 351 12.73 -3.27 0.25
C MET A 351 11.72 -4.40 -0.05
N GLY A 352 12.15 -5.43 -0.77
CA GLY A 352 11.38 -6.63 -1.09
C GLY A 352 10.93 -7.40 0.15
N VAL A 353 11.87 -7.75 1.03
CA VAL A 353 11.58 -8.45 2.30
C VAL A 353 10.61 -7.65 3.16
N THR A 354 10.82 -6.34 3.26
CA THR A 354 9.93 -5.46 4.03
C THR A 354 8.53 -5.39 3.43
N THR A 355 8.42 -5.38 2.10
CA THR A 355 7.12 -5.40 1.39
C THR A 355 6.41 -6.74 1.58
N LEU A 356 7.14 -7.85 1.54
CA LEU A 356 6.58 -9.18 1.84
C LEU A 356 6.14 -9.28 3.30
N TYR A 357 6.90 -8.70 4.23
CA TYR A 357 6.51 -8.60 5.63
C TYR A 357 5.22 -7.76 5.80
N TRP A 358 5.13 -6.62 5.12
CA TRP A 358 3.94 -5.79 5.12
C TRP A 358 2.71 -6.57 4.61
N LEU A 359 2.84 -7.29 3.50
CA LEU A 359 1.81 -8.18 2.97
C LEU A 359 1.46 -9.31 3.94
N LEU A 360 2.45 -9.92 4.59
CA LEU A 360 2.24 -10.97 5.58
C LEU A 360 1.35 -10.49 6.71
N VAL A 361 1.65 -9.30 7.25
CA VAL A 361 0.93 -8.73 8.40
C VAL A 361 -0.53 -8.41 8.05
N GLU A 362 -0.78 -7.94 6.83
CA GLU A 362 -2.12 -7.46 6.44
C GLU A 362 -2.99 -8.49 5.75
N ALA A 363 -2.40 -9.37 4.93
CA ALA A 363 -3.13 -10.32 4.09
C ALA A 363 -2.85 -11.80 4.46
N GLY A 364 -1.82 -12.07 5.25
CA GLY A 364 -1.46 -13.41 5.70
C GLY A 364 -0.58 -14.19 4.72
N LEU A 365 -0.13 -15.37 5.16
CA LEU A 365 0.91 -16.16 4.49
C LEU A 365 0.52 -16.62 3.08
N LYS A 366 -0.77 -16.94 2.86
CA LYS A 366 -1.24 -17.43 1.55
C LYS A 366 -1.00 -16.42 0.43
N VAL A 367 -1.20 -15.13 0.70
CA VAL A 367 -0.96 -14.06 -0.28
C VAL A 367 0.53 -13.92 -0.54
N VAL A 368 1.36 -13.99 0.50
CA VAL A 368 2.83 -13.94 0.36
C VAL A 368 3.35 -15.08 -0.52
N LEU A 369 2.88 -16.31 -0.30
CA LEU A 369 3.28 -17.46 -1.13
C LEU A 369 2.86 -17.28 -2.60
N ALA A 370 1.65 -16.77 -2.85
CA ALA A 370 1.21 -16.46 -4.21
C ALA A 370 2.09 -15.39 -4.87
N VAL A 371 2.45 -14.34 -4.12
CA VAL A 371 3.36 -13.28 -4.59
C VAL A 371 4.73 -13.83 -4.95
N LEU A 372 5.30 -14.70 -4.11
CA LEU A 372 6.58 -15.35 -4.41
C LEU A 372 6.50 -16.17 -5.70
N GLY A 373 5.43 -16.93 -5.89
CA GLY A 373 5.20 -17.68 -7.13
C GLY A 373 5.14 -16.77 -8.37
N VAL A 374 4.39 -15.65 -8.30
CA VAL A 374 4.30 -14.68 -9.40
C VAL A 374 5.63 -13.98 -9.65
N THR A 375 6.36 -13.61 -8.59
CA THR A 375 7.69 -12.97 -8.69
C THR A 375 8.69 -13.84 -9.44
N VAL A 376 8.68 -15.15 -9.20
CA VAL A 376 9.58 -16.09 -9.88
C VAL A 376 9.28 -16.14 -11.39
N VAL A 377 8.00 -16.12 -11.77
CA VAL A 377 7.56 -16.30 -13.16
C VAL A 377 7.59 -14.99 -13.97
N LEU A 378 7.05 -13.91 -13.41
CA LEU A 378 6.80 -12.64 -14.10
C LEU A 378 7.69 -11.48 -13.61
N GLY A 379 8.58 -11.75 -12.66
CA GLY A 379 9.46 -10.76 -12.05
C GLY A 379 8.84 -10.05 -10.84
N PRO A 380 9.68 -9.36 -10.06
CA PRO A 380 9.30 -8.81 -8.75
C PRO A 380 8.25 -7.70 -8.82
N GLY A 381 8.24 -6.86 -9.87
CA GLY A 381 7.23 -5.82 -10.03
C GLY A 381 5.82 -6.39 -10.24
N ALA A 382 5.70 -7.40 -11.09
CA ALA A 382 4.43 -8.11 -11.32
C ALA A 382 3.96 -8.85 -10.06
N GLY A 383 4.89 -9.47 -9.31
CA GLY A 383 4.59 -10.09 -8.02
C GLY A 383 3.99 -9.10 -7.01
N VAL A 384 4.56 -7.90 -6.89
CA VAL A 384 4.02 -6.82 -6.04
C VAL A 384 2.60 -6.42 -6.46
N CYS A 385 2.37 -6.19 -7.76
CA CYS A 385 1.05 -5.81 -8.27
C CYS A 385 -0.01 -6.89 -8.01
N ALA A 386 0.32 -8.16 -8.30
CA ALA A 386 -0.56 -9.29 -7.99
C ALA A 386 -0.82 -9.42 -6.48
N GLY A 387 0.20 -9.20 -5.66
CA GLY A 387 0.10 -9.18 -4.21
C GLY A 387 -0.87 -8.14 -3.69
N TRP A 388 -0.86 -6.93 -4.27
CA TRP A 388 -1.77 -5.87 -3.87
C TRP A 388 -3.22 -6.17 -4.20
N TYR A 389 -3.47 -6.74 -5.38
CA TYR A 389 -4.78 -7.20 -5.78
C TYR A 389 -5.31 -8.32 -4.85
N LEU A 390 -4.48 -9.32 -4.56
CA LEU A 390 -4.86 -10.42 -3.67
C LEU A 390 -5.04 -9.96 -2.22
N ARG A 391 -4.20 -9.02 -1.75
CA ARG A 391 -4.34 -8.36 -0.45
C ARG A 391 -5.69 -7.68 -0.34
N GLU A 392 -6.12 -6.92 -1.34
CA GLU A 392 -7.40 -6.19 -1.24
C GLU A 392 -8.60 -7.14 -1.17
N LYS A 393 -8.57 -8.24 -1.94
CA LYS A 393 -9.57 -9.31 -1.82
C LYS A 393 -9.60 -9.93 -0.43
N ALA A 394 -8.44 -10.23 0.16
CA ALA A 394 -8.34 -10.80 1.49
C ALA A 394 -8.88 -9.84 2.57
N ILE A 395 -8.60 -8.54 2.45
CA ILE A 395 -9.09 -7.52 3.38
C ILE A 395 -10.62 -7.39 3.30
N ARG A 396 -11.20 -7.34 2.09
CA ARG A 396 -12.66 -7.27 1.88
C ARG A 396 -13.39 -8.46 2.48
N LYS A 397 -12.93 -9.67 2.14
CA LYS A 397 -13.48 -10.90 2.71
C LYS A 397 -13.43 -10.87 4.24
N GLY A 398 -12.31 -10.42 4.80
CA GLY A 398 -12.22 -10.29 6.25
C GLY A 398 -13.21 -9.25 6.82
N HIS A 399 -13.53 -8.16 6.11
CA HIS A 399 -14.54 -7.21 6.59
C HIS A 399 -15.96 -7.81 6.56
N GLU A 400 -16.28 -8.60 5.55
CA GLU A 400 -17.53 -9.36 5.47
C GLU A 400 -17.64 -10.33 6.66
N GLU A 401 -16.60 -11.15 6.88
CA GLU A 401 -16.55 -12.08 8.02
C GLU A 401 -16.66 -11.37 9.39
N ASP A 402 -16.03 -10.19 9.55
CA ASP A 402 -16.12 -9.42 10.80
C ASP A 402 -17.54 -8.92 11.07
N VAL A 403 -18.27 -8.54 10.02
CA VAL A 403 -19.66 -8.05 10.12
C VAL A 403 -20.58 -9.22 10.40
N GLU A 404 -20.44 -10.33 9.68
CA GLU A 404 -21.19 -11.57 9.92
C GLU A 404 -20.99 -12.09 11.36
N LEU A 405 -19.77 -12.04 11.90
CA LEU A 405 -19.51 -12.47 13.28
C LEU A 405 -20.10 -11.53 14.35
N LEU A 406 -20.19 -10.23 14.06
CA LEU A 406 -20.73 -9.25 14.99
C LEU A 406 -22.24 -9.29 15.04
N TYR A 407 -22.90 -9.42 13.88
CA TYR A 407 -24.35 -9.33 13.74
C TYR A 407 -25.03 -10.71 13.62
N GLY A 408 -24.36 -11.73 13.06
CA GLY A 408 -24.90 -13.09 12.95
C GLY A 408 -25.00 -13.81 14.31
N ARG A 409 -24.14 -13.48 15.29
CA ARG A 409 -24.24 -14.01 16.66
C ARG A 409 -25.45 -13.48 17.43
N GLN A 410 -26.02 -12.35 17.00
CA GLN A 410 -27.22 -11.76 17.62
C GLN A 410 -28.48 -12.58 17.27
N SER A 411 -28.57 -13.09 16.03
CA SER A 411 -29.70 -13.92 15.58
C SER A 411 -29.74 -15.32 16.22
N SER A 412 -28.58 -15.92 16.52
CA SER A 412 -28.53 -17.28 17.12
C SER A 412 -28.63 -17.29 18.65
N GLY A 413 -28.42 -16.15 19.32
CA GLY A 413 -28.45 -16.04 20.78
C GLY A 413 -29.84 -15.98 21.40
N GLY A 414 -30.90 -15.96 20.59
CA GLY A 414 -32.30 -15.95 21.03
C GLY A 414 -32.99 -17.32 21.07
N ALA A 415 -32.34 -18.38 20.57
CA ALA A 415 -33.01 -19.68 20.37
C ALA A 415 -32.53 -20.83 21.29
N GLU A 416 -31.49 -20.64 22.10
CA GLU A 416 -30.93 -21.70 22.97
C GLU A 416 -31.04 -21.35 24.46
N GLY A 417 -32.22 -20.90 24.90
CA GLY A 417 -32.54 -20.65 26.32
C GLY A 417 -33.73 -21.44 26.87
N ALA A 418 -34.36 -22.29 26.06
CA ALA A 418 -35.57 -23.03 26.42
C ALA A 418 -35.38 -24.53 26.22
N THR A 419 -34.41 -25.12 26.92
CA THR A 419 -34.32 -26.59 27.08
C THR A 419 -34.23 -26.93 28.55
N SER A 420 -35.42 -27.03 29.17
CA SER A 420 -35.78 -27.93 30.27
C SER A 420 -34.69 -28.29 31.30
N GLU A 421 -34.59 -27.50 32.37
CA GLU A 421 -34.23 -28.05 33.68
C GLU A 421 -35.54 -28.43 34.40
N GLN A 422 -35.95 -29.70 34.28
CA GLN A 422 -36.93 -30.30 35.19
C GLN A 422 -36.18 -30.74 36.45
N THR A 423 -36.38 -30.01 37.54
CA THR A 423 -35.99 -30.41 38.89
C THR A 423 -36.96 -31.49 39.39
N PRO A 424 -36.49 -32.66 39.89
CA PRO A 424 -37.36 -33.63 40.52
C PRO A 424 -37.69 -33.16 41.95
N LEU A 425 -38.99 -33.00 42.24
CA LEU A 425 -39.48 -32.81 43.61
C LEU A 425 -39.33 -34.12 44.38
N LEU A 426 -38.65 -34.06 45.53
CA LEU A 426 -38.61 -35.10 46.55
C LEU A 426 -40.04 -35.40 47.03
N GLN A 427 -40.42 -36.68 47.03
CA GLN A 427 -41.51 -37.23 47.84
C GLN A 427 -40.94 -37.91 49.07
#